data_AF-A0AAD6GC83-F1
#
_entry.id   AF-A0AAD6GC83-F1
#
_cell.length_a   1.000
_cell.length_b   1.000
_cell.length_c   1.000
_cell.angle_alpha   90.00
_cell.angle_beta   90.00
_cell.angle_gamma   90.00
#
_symmetry.space_group_name_H-M   'P 1'
#
loop_
_entity.id
_entity.type
_entity.pdbx_description
1 polymer ?
#
loop_
_entity_poly.entity_id
_entity_poly.type
_entity_poly.pdbx_seq_one_letter_code
_entity_poly.pdbx_strand_id
1 'polypeptide(L)'
;MAPDLESRSHPIKETKPEDIEAFKVDFELDDVTNPKNFSTLYKIWLVFQMSMLAMTGALGSSIISPGSTQIAEYTSASIEATSLTVALFVLGWAFGPMIWAPVSEVYGRRLGMLPAIFVLGLFSIGTATSKNAESVFLTRFFGGIFASAPISNVPAALGDMFPPATRGNAMTFVALCITGGPTLGPIIGSALTVNHNLGWRWTEYMEAIIAFFLFALCALCLPETYAPVLLKLKAQKLRKSTGDERYWHPHEKEKIDVHNVVTKHLARPLVLYSSRLQYRFSTMS
;
A
#
# COMPACT_ATOMS: atom_id res chain seq x y z
N MET A 1 62.89 -24.29 -19.63
CA MET A 1 61.57 -24.89 -19.37
C MET A 1 60.77 -23.93 -18.50
N ALA A 2 60.04 -23.02 -19.15
CA ALA A 2 59.02 -22.18 -18.56
C ALA A 2 58.08 -21.83 -19.73
N PRO A 3 56.82 -22.28 -19.75
CA PRO A 3 55.88 -21.86 -20.78
C PRO A 3 55.25 -20.51 -20.39
N ASP A 4 55.14 -19.64 -21.39
CA ASP A 4 54.52 -18.32 -21.33
C ASP A 4 53.09 -18.39 -20.78
N LEU A 5 52.84 -17.59 -19.74
CA LEU A 5 51.50 -17.25 -19.28
C LEU A 5 50.96 -16.10 -20.14
N GLU A 6 50.50 -16.43 -21.35
CA GLU A 6 49.61 -15.54 -22.10
C GLU A 6 48.30 -15.40 -21.32
N SER A 7 48.10 -14.21 -20.76
CA SER A 7 46.84 -13.79 -20.17
C SER A 7 45.75 -13.83 -21.24
N ARG A 8 44.88 -14.84 -21.18
CA ARG A 8 43.61 -14.87 -21.92
C ARG A 8 42.67 -13.80 -21.35
N SER A 9 42.90 -12.55 -21.73
CA SER A 9 41.86 -11.51 -21.63
C SER A 9 40.77 -11.89 -22.61
N HIS A 10 39.69 -12.50 -22.12
CA HIS A 10 38.45 -12.59 -22.88
C HIS A 10 38.06 -11.16 -23.27
N PRO A 11 37.95 -10.81 -24.56
CA PRO A 11 37.44 -9.52 -24.94
C PRO A 11 36.02 -9.42 -24.38
N ILE A 12 35.78 -8.42 -23.53
CA ILE A 12 34.43 -8.01 -23.17
C ILE A 12 33.81 -7.58 -24.50
N LYS A 13 33.05 -8.48 -25.13
CA LYS A 13 32.29 -8.17 -26.33
C LYS A 13 31.42 -6.96 -25.97
N GLU A 14 31.69 -5.81 -26.58
CA GLU A 14 30.78 -4.67 -26.56
C GLU A 14 29.43 -5.18 -27.09
N THR A 15 28.48 -5.40 -26.18
CA THR A 15 27.12 -5.79 -26.51
C THR A 15 26.50 -4.63 -27.27
N LYS A 16 26.15 -4.85 -28.54
CA LYS A 16 25.48 -3.82 -29.33
C LYS A 16 24.15 -3.46 -28.67
N PRO A 17 23.67 -2.19 -28.75
CA PRO A 17 22.39 -1.79 -28.17
C PRO A 17 21.21 -2.67 -28.65
N GLU A 18 21.31 -3.16 -29.88
CA GLU A 18 20.37 -4.06 -30.55
C GLU A 18 20.28 -5.43 -29.86
N ASP A 19 21.42 -5.95 -29.39
CA ASP A 19 21.49 -7.19 -28.62
C ASP A 19 20.89 -7.00 -27.22
N ILE A 20 21.00 -5.80 -26.63
CA ILE A 20 20.47 -5.52 -25.29
C ILE A 20 18.93 -5.51 -25.30
N GLU A 21 18.30 -4.90 -26.29
CA GLU A 21 16.84 -4.94 -26.44
C GLU A 21 16.33 -6.37 -26.73
N ALA A 22 17.10 -7.20 -27.45
CA ALA A 22 16.70 -8.57 -27.77
C ALA A 22 16.55 -9.48 -26.53
N PHE A 23 17.27 -9.22 -25.43
CA PHE A 23 17.16 -9.98 -24.18
C PHE A 23 16.31 -9.29 -23.10
N LYS A 24 15.64 -8.19 -23.45
CA LYS A 24 14.70 -7.53 -22.56
C LYS A 24 13.45 -8.39 -22.40
N VAL A 25 13.10 -8.72 -21.17
CA VAL A 25 11.99 -9.61 -20.87
C VAL A 25 10.68 -8.83 -20.83
N ASP A 26 9.71 -9.24 -21.64
CA ASP A 26 8.34 -8.71 -21.65
C ASP A 26 7.30 -9.84 -21.54
N PHE A 27 6.03 -9.46 -21.40
CA PHE A 27 4.91 -10.38 -21.46
C PHE A 27 4.64 -10.80 -22.90
N GLU A 28 4.36 -12.08 -23.08
CA GLU A 28 3.76 -12.59 -24.31
C GLU A 28 2.25 -12.26 -24.31
N LEU A 29 1.62 -12.27 -25.49
CA LEU A 29 0.20 -11.91 -25.65
C LEU A 29 -0.73 -12.69 -24.70
N ASP A 30 -0.49 -14.00 -24.54
CA ASP A 30 -1.29 -14.91 -23.70
C ASP A 30 -0.56 -15.33 -22.41
N ASP A 31 0.38 -14.51 -21.93
CA ASP A 31 1.13 -14.84 -20.71
C ASP A 31 0.19 -14.88 -19.50
N VAL A 32 0.08 -16.05 -18.86
CA VAL A 32 -0.74 -16.28 -17.66
C VAL A 32 -0.24 -15.51 -16.44
N THR A 33 1.01 -15.05 -16.46
CA THR A 33 1.58 -14.22 -15.40
C THR A 33 1.21 -12.75 -15.55
N ASN A 34 0.68 -12.33 -16.70
CA ASN A 34 0.21 -10.97 -16.91
C ASN A 34 -1.12 -10.75 -16.18
N PRO A 35 -1.21 -9.83 -15.20
CA PRO A 35 -2.43 -9.56 -14.45
C PRO A 35 -3.61 -9.08 -15.31
N LYS A 36 -3.33 -8.57 -16.51
CA LYS A 36 -4.37 -8.21 -17.49
C LYS A 36 -5.05 -9.42 -18.11
N ASN A 37 -4.38 -10.58 -18.14
CA ASN A 37 -4.90 -11.83 -18.71
C ASN A 37 -5.65 -12.70 -17.68
N PHE A 38 -5.71 -12.28 -16.42
CA PHE A 38 -6.48 -12.99 -15.39
C PHE A 38 -7.96 -13.11 -15.76
N SER A 39 -8.58 -14.23 -15.37
CA SER A 39 -10.01 -14.44 -15.57
C SER A 39 -10.83 -13.40 -14.79
N THR A 40 -11.99 -13.02 -15.33
CA THR A 40 -12.83 -11.97 -14.73
C THR A 40 -13.22 -12.29 -13.28
N LEU A 41 -13.59 -13.55 -13.01
CA LEU A 41 -13.95 -13.98 -11.65
C LEU A 41 -12.76 -13.87 -10.68
N TYR A 42 -11.56 -14.23 -11.15
CA TYR A 42 -10.36 -14.09 -10.33
C TYR A 42 -10.06 -12.62 -10.05
N LYS A 43 -10.16 -11.74 -11.06
CA LYS A 43 -10.01 -10.29 -10.86
C LYS A 43 -11.02 -9.74 -9.85
N ILE A 44 -12.29 -10.12 -9.94
CA ILE A 44 -13.33 -9.71 -8.99
C ILE A 44 -12.97 -10.15 -7.57
N TRP A 45 -12.49 -11.38 -7.39
CA TRP A 45 -12.01 -11.87 -6.10
C TRP A 45 -10.85 -11.03 -5.56
N LEU A 46 -9.85 -10.71 -6.40
CA LEU A 46 -8.74 -9.84 -6.00
C LEU A 46 -9.21 -8.42 -5.63
N VAL A 47 -10.15 -7.84 -6.41
CA VAL A 47 -10.76 -6.54 -6.09
C VAL A 47 -11.46 -6.60 -4.73
N PHE A 48 -12.23 -7.65 -4.47
CA PHE A 48 -12.91 -7.83 -3.19
C PHE A 48 -11.93 -7.86 -2.03
N GLN A 49 -10.89 -8.70 -2.09
CA GLN A 49 -9.86 -8.80 -1.05
C GLN A 49 -9.16 -7.46 -0.77
N MET A 50 -8.72 -6.80 -1.84
CA MET A 50 -8.06 -5.50 -1.75
C MET A 50 -8.99 -4.40 -1.20
N SER A 51 -10.26 -4.41 -1.58
CA SER A 51 -11.25 -3.46 -1.09
C SER A 51 -11.55 -3.68 0.40
N MET A 52 -11.58 -4.94 0.86
CA MET A 52 -11.72 -5.26 2.27
C MET A 52 -10.50 -4.79 3.07
N LEU A 53 -9.27 -4.96 2.56
CA LEU A 53 -8.07 -4.40 3.20
C LEU A 53 -8.14 -2.87 3.33
N ALA A 54 -8.56 -2.18 2.27
CA ALA A 54 -8.72 -0.72 2.28
C ALA A 54 -9.83 -0.29 3.26
N MET A 55 -10.93 -1.04 3.31
CA MET A 55 -12.02 -0.83 4.26
C MET A 55 -11.55 -0.98 5.72
N THR A 56 -10.68 -1.93 6.03
CA THR A 56 -10.12 -2.09 7.38
C THR A 56 -9.38 -0.84 7.84
N GLY A 57 -8.49 -0.30 6.99
CA GLY A 57 -7.81 0.95 7.30
C GLY A 57 -8.78 2.11 7.49
N ALA A 58 -9.83 2.17 6.68
CA ALA A 58 -10.85 3.21 6.78
C ALA A 58 -11.73 3.08 8.03
N LEU A 59 -12.12 1.85 8.39
CA LEU A 59 -12.88 1.50 9.59
C LEU A 59 -12.10 1.86 10.87
N GLY A 60 -10.79 1.65 10.85
CA GLY A 60 -9.89 2.05 11.92
C GLY A 60 -9.98 3.52 12.33
N SER A 61 -10.36 4.41 11.41
CA SER A 61 -10.47 5.85 11.71
C SER A 61 -11.58 6.19 12.71
N SER A 62 -12.66 5.40 12.77
CA SER A 62 -13.88 5.77 13.49
C SER A 62 -14.44 4.70 14.43
N ILE A 63 -13.91 3.46 14.42
CA ILE A 63 -14.40 2.38 15.29
C ILE A 63 -14.27 2.72 16.78
N ILE A 64 -13.27 3.52 17.16
CA ILE A 64 -13.02 3.94 18.55
C ILE A 64 -13.95 5.06 19.02
N SER A 65 -14.57 5.81 18.11
CA SER A 65 -15.32 7.05 18.43
C SER A 65 -16.39 6.88 19.53
N PRO A 66 -17.18 5.79 19.57
CA PRO A 66 -18.17 5.57 20.64
C PRO A 66 -17.55 5.42 22.04
N GLY A 67 -16.26 5.07 22.12
CA GLY A 67 -15.53 4.89 23.38
C GLY A 67 -14.95 6.18 23.97
N SER A 68 -15.15 7.34 23.33
CA SER A 68 -14.49 8.61 23.71
C SER A 68 -14.66 8.97 25.19
N THR A 69 -15.88 8.89 25.73
CA THR A 69 -16.13 9.17 27.16
C THR A 69 -15.38 8.20 28.08
N GLN A 70 -15.38 6.91 27.76
CA GLN A 70 -14.67 5.90 28.55
C GLN A 70 -13.15 6.09 28.50
N ILE A 71 -12.62 6.56 27.35
CA ILE A 71 -11.20 6.89 27.19
C ILE A 71 -10.85 8.13 28.01
N ALA A 72 -11.68 9.17 27.99
CA ALA A 72 -11.49 10.39 28.77
C ALA A 72 -11.40 10.07 30.27
N GLU A 73 -12.37 9.32 30.79
CA GLU A 73 -12.42 8.87 32.19
C GLU A 73 -11.20 8.02 32.56
N TYR A 74 -10.85 7.04 31.71
CA TYR A 74 -9.73 6.13 32.00
C TYR A 74 -8.36 6.84 31.97
N THR A 75 -8.16 7.76 31.02
CA THR A 75 -6.88 8.46 30.84
C THR A 75 -6.77 9.77 31.61
N SER A 76 -7.84 10.20 32.29
CA SER A 76 -7.97 11.53 32.90
C SER A 76 -7.76 12.69 31.92
N ALA A 77 -7.96 12.44 30.62
CA ALA A 77 -7.94 13.47 29.58
C ALA A 77 -9.32 14.16 29.49
N SER A 78 -9.35 15.38 28.94
CA SER A 78 -10.63 16.03 28.66
C SER A 78 -11.38 15.32 27.52
N ILE A 79 -12.70 15.42 27.49
CA ILE A 79 -13.50 14.85 26.40
C ILE A 79 -13.11 15.46 25.05
N GLU A 80 -12.78 16.75 25.02
CA GLU A 80 -12.30 17.45 23.83
C GLU A 80 -10.97 16.85 23.36
N ALA A 81 -10.06 16.53 24.28
CA ALA A 81 -8.78 15.91 23.95
C ALA A 81 -8.97 14.52 23.34
N THR A 82 -10.01 13.77 23.68
CA THR A 82 -10.24 12.44 23.06
C THR A 82 -10.57 12.50 21.57
N SER A 83 -11.00 13.65 21.04
CA SER A 83 -11.14 13.85 19.59
C SER A 83 -9.82 13.69 18.83
N LEU A 84 -8.67 13.85 19.52
CA LEU A 84 -7.34 13.58 18.96
C LEU A 84 -7.16 12.13 18.52
N THR A 85 -7.89 11.16 19.10
CA THR A 85 -7.80 9.74 18.71
C THR A 85 -8.19 9.51 17.24
N VAL A 86 -9.21 10.24 16.77
CA VAL A 86 -9.66 10.21 15.37
C VAL A 86 -8.79 11.13 14.53
N ALA A 87 -8.53 12.36 15.00
CA ALA A 87 -7.78 13.36 14.24
C ALA A 87 -6.35 12.90 13.93
N LEU A 88 -5.64 12.31 14.89
CA LEU A 88 -4.27 11.82 14.71
C LEU A 88 -4.20 10.61 13.77
N PHE A 89 -5.20 9.73 13.78
CA PHE A 89 -5.26 8.63 12.83
C PHE A 89 -5.47 9.13 11.40
N VAL A 90 -6.39 10.08 11.21
CA VAL A 90 -6.61 10.72 9.90
C VAL A 90 -5.36 11.51 9.46
N LEU A 91 -4.66 12.15 10.39
CA LEU A 91 -3.40 12.84 10.12
C LEU A 91 -2.30 11.86 9.67
N GLY A 92 -2.13 10.76 10.40
CA GLY A 92 -1.21 9.69 10.01
C GLY A 92 -1.55 9.12 8.63
N TRP A 93 -2.85 8.90 8.38
CA TRP A 93 -3.33 8.46 7.08
C TRP A 93 -2.99 9.47 5.99
N ALA A 94 -3.18 10.78 6.21
CA ALA A 94 -2.83 11.79 5.21
C ALA A 94 -1.34 11.73 4.78
N PHE A 95 -0.44 11.41 5.72
CA PHE A 95 0.99 11.32 5.43
C PHE A 95 1.46 9.95 4.93
N GLY A 96 0.77 8.87 5.29
CA GLY A 96 1.21 7.52 4.97
C GLY A 96 1.40 7.21 3.46
N PRO A 97 0.57 7.72 2.52
CA PRO A 97 0.77 7.50 1.08
C PRO A 97 2.12 7.99 0.56
N MET A 98 2.75 8.98 1.22
CA MET A 98 4.10 9.43 0.87
C MET A 98 5.16 8.34 1.03
N ILE A 99 4.88 7.34 1.88
CA ILE A 99 5.73 6.18 2.12
C ILE A 99 5.22 5.01 1.26
N TRP A 100 3.93 4.69 1.36
CA TRP A 100 3.40 3.45 0.81
C TRP A 100 3.22 3.44 -0.71
N ALA A 101 2.97 4.59 -1.33
CA ALA A 101 2.87 4.65 -2.79
C ALA A 101 4.23 4.33 -3.46
N PRO A 102 5.36 4.99 -3.11
CA PRO A 102 6.67 4.61 -3.63
C PRO A 102 7.09 3.18 -3.32
N VAL A 103 6.81 2.71 -2.10
CA VAL A 103 7.10 1.32 -1.71
C VAL A 103 6.39 0.35 -2.65
N SER A 104 5.14 0.63 -3.02
CA SER A 104 4.38 -0.21 -3.94
C SER A 104 4.88 -0.16 -5.39
N GLU A 105 5.46 0.97 -5.81
CA GLU A 105 6.03 1.14 -7.16
C GLU A 105 7.39 0.45 -7.28
N VAL A 106 8.19 0.35 -6.22
CA VAL A 106 9.50 -0.30 -6.28
C VAL A 106 9.38 -1.80 -5.97
N TYR A 107 8.68 -2.15 -4.89
CA TYR A 107 8.63 -3.51 -4.37
C TYR A 107 7.37 -4.29 -4.77
N GLY A 108 6.42 -3.65 -5.45
CA GLY A 108 5.19 -4.28 -5.90
C GLY A 108 4.01 -4.03 -4.95
N ARG A 109 2.80 -4.33 -5.43
CA ARG A 109 1.55 -4.01 -4.72
C ARG A 109 1.42 -4.81 -3.44
N ARG A 110 1.81 -6.07 -3.46
CA ARG A 110 1.65 -6.97 -2.31
C ARG A 110 2.52 -6.51 -1.14
N LEU A 111 3.79 -6.22 -1.39
CA LEU A 111 4.71 -5.70 -0.36
C LEU A 111 4.38 -4.26 0.05
N GLY A 112 3.77 -3.48 -0.84
CA GLY A 112 3.26 -2.15 -0.51
C GLY A 112 2.04 -2.12 0.41
N MET A 113 1.34 -3.23 0.65
CA MET A 113 0.10 -3.26 1.42
C MET A 113 0.15 -4.20 2.64
N LEU A 114 0.61 -5.44 2.47
CA LEU A 114 0.46 -6.46 3.53
C LEU A 114 1.27 -6.18 4.80
N PRO A 115 2.56 -5.80 4.73
CA PRO A 115 3.32 -5.47 5.94
C PRO A 115 2.67 -4.32 6.71
N ALA A 116 2.13 -3.32 6.00
CA ALA A 116 1.48 -2.18 6.63
C ALA A 116 0.22 -2.62 7.39
N ILE A 117 -0.65 -3.45 6.81
CA ILE A 117 -1.86 -3.92 7.49
C ILE A 117 -1.54 -4.81 8.70
N PHE A 118 -0.47 -5.61 8.62
CA PHE A 118 0.00 -6.35 9.79
C PHE A 118 0.41 -5.41 10.93
N VAL A 119 1.18 -4.36 10.60
CA VAL A 119 1.64 -3.37 11.58
C VAL A 119 0.49 -2.51 12.10
N LEU A 120 -0.52 -2.20 11.29
CA LEU A 120 -1.78 -1.59 11.74
C LEU A 120 -2.40 -2.42 12.87
N GLY A 121 -2.56 -3.73 12.67
CA GLY A 121 -3.12 -4.60 13.71
C GLY A 121 -2.31 -4.59 15.02
N LEU A 122 -0.98 -4.48 14.93
CA LEU A 122 -0.11 -4.31 16.11
C LEU A 122 -0.33 -2.96 16.81
N PHE A 123 -0.48 -1.87 16.05
CA PHE A 123 -0.79 -0.56 16.62
C PHE A 123 -2.19 -0.50 17.23
N SER A 124 -3.19 -1.16 16.64
CA SER A 124 -4.52 -1.29 17.25
C SER A 124 -4.44 -2.06 18.57
N ILE A 125 -3.66 -3.15 18.67
CA ILE A 125 -3.38 -3.79 19.97
C ILE A 125 -2.68 -2.82 20.93
N GLY A 126 -1.72 -2.02 20.44
CA GLY A 126 -1.05 -0.98 21.21
C GLY A 126 -2.03 0.05 21.78
N THR A 127 -3.01 0.50 20.98
CA THR A 127 -4.08 1.39 21.45
C THR A 127 -4.93 0.71 22.52
N ALA A 128 -5.37 -0.53 22.28
CA ALA A 128 -6.21 -1.28 23.21
C ALA A 128 -5.53 -1.53 24.57
N THR A 129 -4.21 -1.73 24.56
CA THR A 129 -3.41 -2.01 25.76
C THR A 129 -2.82 -0.76 26.43
N SER A 130 -3.08 0.42 25.86
CA SER A 130 -2.57 1.69 26.37
C SER A 130 -3.14 2.03 27.76
N LYS A 131 -2.27 2.66 28.57
CA LYS A 131 -2.54 3.03 29.97
C LYS A 131 -2.67 4.54 30.20
N ASN A 132 -2.33 5.36 29.20
CA ASN A 132 -2.38 6.82 29.26
C ASN A 132 -2.78 7.41 27.91
N ALA A 133 -3.15 8.69 27.89
CA ALA A 133 -3.64 9.37 26.69
C ALA A 133 -2.57 9.46 25.60
N GLU A 134 -1.31 9.70 25.99
CA GLU A 134 -0.19 9.86 25.06
C GLU A 134 0.07 8.60 24.26
N SER A 135 0.02 7.43 24.91
CA SER A 135 0.19 6.14 24.21
C SER A 135 -0.93 5.89 23.23
N VAL A 136 -2.19 6.18 23.62
CA VAL A 136 -3.35 6.09 22.72
C VAL A 136 -3.13 7.02 21.52
N PHE A 137 -2.76 8.27 21.73
CA PHE A 137 -2.57 9.24 20.66
C PHE A 137 -1.44 8.86 19.70
N LEU A 138 -0.30 8.38 20.23
CA LEU A 138 0.82 7.92 19.42
C LEU A 138 0.48 6.67 18.60
N THR A 139 -0.14 5.66 19.22
CA THR A 139 -0.50 4.42 18.51
C THR A 139 -1.54 4.69 17.44
N ARG A 140 -2.48 5.63 17.67
CA ARG A 140 -3.45 6.09 16.68
C ARG A 140 -2.79 6.80 15.51
N PHE A 141 -1.84 7.70 15.75
CA PHE A 141 -1.10 8.37 14.67
C PHE A 141 -0.36 7.37 13.77
N PHE A 142 0.42 6.47 14.38
CA PHE A 142 1.15 5.46 13.61
C PHE A 142 0.21 4.45 12.94
N GLY A 143 -0.85 4.01 13.64
CA GLY A 143 -1.91 3.19 13.05
C GLY A 143 -2.46 3.82 11.77
N GLY A 144 -2.74 5.12 11.78
CA GLY A 144 -3.18 5.87 10.60
C GLY A 144 -2.19 5.80 9.43
N ILE A 145 -0.88 5.97 9.70
CA ILE A 145 0.16 5.85 8.68
C ILE A 145 0.09 4.48 7.98
N PHE A 146 -0.01 3.40 8.75
CA PHE A 146 -0.05 2.04 8.20
C PHE A 146 -1.41 1.70 7.55
N ALA A 147 -2.51 2.21 8.08
CA ALA A 147 -3.86 2.05 7.54
C ALA A 147 -4.01 2.63 6.12
N SER A 148 -3.24 3.68 5.79
CA SER A 148 -3.31 4.33 4.49
C SER A 148 -2.78 3.49 3.32
N ALA A 149 -1.95 2.48 3.59
CA ALA A 149 -1.22 1.72 2.57
C ALA A 149 -2.13 1.06 1.52
N PRO A 150 -3.14 0.23 1.89
CA PRO A 150 -4.08 -0.28 0.90
C PRO A 150 -4.91 0.83 0.24
N ILE A 151 -5.21 1.90 0.96
CA ILE A 151 -6.07 2.97 0.44
C ILE A 151 -5.39 3.72 -0.72
N SER A 152 -4.08 3.94 -0.64
CA SER A 152 -3.31 4.52 -1.76
C SER A 152 -3.00 3.51 -2.86
N ASN A 153 -2.77 2.25 -2.50
CA ASN A 153 -2.16 1.28 -3.43
C ASN A 153 -3.17 0.43 -4.20
N VAL A 154 -4.38 0.23 -3.68
CA VAL A 154 -5.44 -0.53 -4.35
C VAL A 154 -5.85 0.10 -5.70
N PRO A 155 -6.07 1.43 -5.81
CA PRO A 155 -6.32 2.06 -7.11
C PRO A 155 -5.23 1.80 -8.15
N ALA A 156 -3.96 1.79 -7.71
CA ALA A 156 -2.83 1.50 -8.58
C ALA A 156 -2.84 0.02 -9.03
N ALA A 157 -3.09 -0.91 -8.10
CA ALA A 157 -3.22 -2.34 -8.40
C ALA A 157 -4.36 -2.64 -9.38
N LEU A 158 -5.47 -1.90 -9.31
CA LEU A 158 -6.56 -2.00 -10.28
C LEU A 158 -6.15 -1.52 -11.68
N GLY A 159 -5.32 -0.47 -11.75
CA GLY A 159 -4.71 -0.02 -13.01
C GLY A 159 -3.81 -1.08 -13.64
N ASP A 160 -3.18 -1.93 -12.82
CA ASP A 160 -2.32 -3.01 -13.31
C ASP A 160 -3.14 -4.19 -13.92
N MET A 161 -4.38 -4.42 -13.45
CA MET A 161 -5.23 -5.55 -13.87
C MET A 161 -6.29 -5.21 -14.92
N PHE A 162 -6.83 -3.98 -14.89
CA PHE A 162 -7.99 -3.59 -15.70
C PHE A 162 -7.61 -2.59 -16.80
N PRO A 163 -8.12 -2.76 -18.03
CA PRO A 163 -8.01 -1.73 -19.05
C PRO A 163 -8.82 -0.49 -18.63
N PRO A 164 -8.48 0.70 -19.16
CA PRO A 164 -9.14 1.96 -18.78
C PRO A 164 -10.67 1.94 -18.87
N ALA A 165 -11.22 1.21 -19.85
CA ALA A 165 -12.67 1.12 -20.09
C ALA A 165 -13.45 0.40 -18.98
N THR A 166 -12.88 -0.62 -18.33
CA THR A 166 -13.58 -1.42 -17.30
C THR A 166 -13.11 -1.15 -15.88
N ARG A 167 -12.00 -0.41 -15.72
CA ARG A 167 -11.44 -0.02 -14.42
C ARG A 167 -12.42 0.78 -13.55
N GLY A 168 -13.30 1.57 -14.17
CA GLY A 168 -14.26 2.42 -13.47
C GLY A 168 -15.16 1.66 -12.49
N ASN A 169 -15.71 0.52 -12.91
CA ASN A 169 -16.62 -0.27 -12.08
C ASN A 169 -15.91 -0.83 -10.83
N ALA A 170 -14.68 -1.32 -10.99
CA ALA A 170 -13.88 -1.80 -9.87
C ALA A 170 -13.54 -0.67 -8.90
N MET A 171 -13.17 0.51 -9.42
CA MET A 171 -12.89 1.69 -8.61
C MET A 171 -14.11 2.16 -7.79
N THR A 172 -15.31 2.09 -8.36
CA THR A 172 -16.55 2.42 -7.63
C THR A 172 -16.76 1.50 -6.44
N PHE A 173 -16.52 0.20 -6.60
CA PHE A 173 -16.63 -0.75 -5.50
C PHE A 173 -15.60 -0.47 -4.39
N VAL A 174 -14.37 -0.13 -4.75
CA VAL A 174 -13.32 0.25 -3.77
C VAL A 174 -13.74 1.51 -3.01
N ALA A 175 -14.25 2.53 -3.71
CA ALA A 175 -14.73 3.75 -3.09
C ALA A 175 -15.89 3.49 -2.12
N LEU A 176 -16.81 2.59 -2.49
CA LEU A 176 -17.89 2.14 -1.61
C LEU A 176 -17.33 1.50 -0.34
N CYS A 177 -16.36 0.59 -0.45
CA CYS A 177 -15.76 -0.06 0.72
C CYS A 177 -15.00 0.92 1.62
N ILE A 178 -14.21 1.83 1.05
CA ILE A 178 -13.48 2.86 1.81
C ILE A 178 -14.45 3.77 2.55
N THR A 179 -15.55 4.20 1.91
CA THR A 179 -16.57 5.05 2.54
C THR A 179 -17.41 4.27 3.56
N GLY A 180 -17.62 2.97 3.30
CA GLY A 180 -18.32 2.05 4.19
C GLY A 180 -17.61 1.85 5.52
N GLY A 181 -16.27 1.84 5.54
CA GLY A 181 -15.47 1.70 6.75
C GLY A 181 -15.86 2.70 7.86
N PRO A 182 -15.77 4.01 7.61
CA PRO A 182 -16.15 5.03 8.59
C PRO A 182 -17.62 5.01 9.00
N THR A 183 -18.49 4.49 8.13
CA THR A 183 -19.93 4.35 8.39
C THR A 183 -20.22 3.17 9.33
N LEU A 184 -19.54 2.04 9.12
CA LEU A 184 -19.71 0.83 9.92
C LEU A 184 -18.93 0.90 11.25
N GLY A 185 -17.83 1.65 11.30
CA GLY A 185 -16.96 1.79 12.47
C GLY A 185 -17.74 2.13 13.75
N PRO A 186 -18.49 3.25 13.81
CA PRO A 186 -19.23 3.64 15.01
C PRO A 186 -20.35 2.66 15.36
N ILE A 187 -20.94 1.97 14.38
CA ILE A 187 -21.98 0.96 14.63
C ILE A 187 -21.36 -0.23 15.38
N ILE A 188 -20.25 -0.75 14.89
CA ILE A 188 -19.50 -1.85 15.52
C ILE A 188 -18.96 -1.39 16.88
N GLY A 189 -18.35 -0.21 16.93
CA GLY A 189 -17.80 0.38 18.14
C GLY A 189 -18.85 0.54 19.23
N SER A 190 -20.05 1.04 18.88
CA SER A 190 -21.14 1.25 19.82
C SER A 190 -21.64 -0.07 20.40
N ALA A 191 -21.79 -1.11 19.55
CA ALA A 191 -22.19 -2.44 20.01
C ALA A 191 -21.19 -3.03 21.01
N LEU A 192 -19.90 -2.77 20.84
CA LEU A 192 -18.84 -3.22 21.75
C LEU A 192 -18.82 -2.39 23.05
N THR A 193 -18.96 -1.07 22.96
CA THR A 193 -18.86 -0.17 24.13
C THR A 193 -20.08 -0.22 25.05
N VAL A 194 -21.26 -0.61 24.54
CA VAL A 194 -22.48 -0.81 25.34
C VAL A 194 -22.35 -2.03 26.26
N ASN A 195 -21.56 -3.03 25.87
CA ASN A 195 -21.33 -4.19 26.73
C ASN A 195 -20.30 -3.84 27.81
N HIS A 196 -20.76 -3.83 29.07
CA HIS A 196 -19.94 -3.52 30.25
C HIS A 196 -18.71 -4.42 30.40
N ASN A 197 -18.74 -5.65 29.85
CA ASN A 197 -17.62 -6.59 29.93
C ASN A 197 -16.53 -6.34 28.86
N LEU A 198 -16.84 -5.56 27.82
CA LEU A 198 -15.94 -5.30 26.69
C LEU A 198 -15.34 -3.89 26.79
N GLY A 199 -16.17 -2.84 26.85
CA GLY A 199 -15.69 -1.45 26.91
C GLY A 199 -14.88 -1.01 25.68
N TRP A 200 -14.26 0.17 25.75
CA TRP A 200 -13.62 0.82 24.60
C TRP A 200 -12.44 0.05 23.99
N ARG A 201 -11.72 -0.74 24.79
CA ARG A 201 -10.53 -1.48 24.31
C ARG A 201 -10.86 -2.50 23.24
N TRP A 202 -12.05 -3.09 23.32
CA TRP A 202 -12.51 -4.07 22.35
C TRP A 202 -12.76 -3.49 20.96
N THR A 203 -12.96 -2.18 20.84
CA THR A 203 -13.06 -1.52 19.52
C THR A 203 -11.77 -1.70 18.73
N GLU A 204 -10.62 -1.54 19.38
CA GLU A 204 -9.29 -1.67 18.77
C GLU A 204 -8.84 -3.14 18.69
N TYR A 205 -9.23 -4.02 19.64
CA TYR A 205 -9.03 -5.46 19.45
C TYR A 205 -9.82 -6.00 18.25
N MET A 206 -11.04 -5.51 18.02
CA MET A 206 -11.84 -5.90 16.86
C MET A 206 -11.19 -5.45 15.56
N GLU A 207 -10.66 -4.22 15.50
CA GLU A 207 -9.88 -3.75 14.37
C GLU A 207 -8.67 -4.65 14.12
N ALA A 208 -7.90 -4.98 15.17
CA ALA A 208 -6.75 -5.86 15.06
C ALA A 208 -7.12 -7.25 14.52
N ILE A 209 -8.23 -7.84 15.00
CA ILE A 209 -8.72 -9.15 14.52
C ILE A 209 -9.06 -9.07 13.03
N ILE A 210 -9.78 -8.03 12.60
CA ILE A 210 -10.12 -7.83 11.17
C ILE A 210 -8.85 -7.66 10.34
N ALA A 211 -7.90 -6.85 10.81
CA ALA A 211 -6.64 -6.59 10.13
C ALA A 211 -5.81 -7.87 9.98
N PHE A 212 -5.63 -8.66 11.03
CA PHE A 212 -4.88 -9.92 10.95
C PHE A 212 -5.58 -10.99 10.12
N PHE A 213 -6.91 -11.09 10.21
CA PHE A 213 -7.68 -12.01 9.38
C PHE A 213 -7.52 -11.68 7.89
N LEU A 214 -7.70 -10.41 7.51
CA LEU A 214 -7.56 -9.99 6.11
C LEU A 214 -6.11 -9.99 5.64
N PHE A 215 -5.16 -9.70 6.52
CA PHE A 215 -3.73 -9.91 6.26
C PHE A 215 -3.47 -11.38 5.92
N ALA A 216 -3.92 -12.33 6.74
CA ALA A 216 -3.71 -13.75 6.50
C ALA A 216 -4.37 -14.21 5.20
N LEU A 217 -5.63 -13.80 4.97
CA LEU A 217 -6.36 -14.10 3.74
C LEU A 217 -5.61 -13.60 2.50
N CYS A 218 -5.19 -12.33 2.51
CA CYS A 218 -4.48 -11.74 1.38
C CYS A 218 -3.04 -12.27 1.27
N ALA A 219 -2.38 -12.58 2.38
CA ALA A 219 -1.08 -13.23 2.38
C ALA A 219 -1.14 -14.60 1.69
N LEU A 220 -2.23 -15.33 1.79
CA LEU A 220 -2.37 -16.62 1.12
C LEU A 220 -2.91 -16.50 -0.31
N CYS A 221 -3.79 -15.54 -0.59
CA CYS A 221 -4.55 -15.51 -1.84
C CYS A 221 -4.20 -14.40 -2.82
N LEU A 222 -3.62 -13.28 -2.37
CA LEU A 222 -3.34 -12.11 -3.20
C LEU A 222 -1.99 -12.28 -3.92
N PRO A 223 -1.94 -12.50 -5.24
CA PRO A 223 -0.69 -12.56 -5.97
C PRO A 223 -0.07 -11.17 -6.07
N GLU A 224 1.18 -11.10 -6.52
CA GLU A 224 1.72 -9.83 -7.00
C GLU A 224 1.03 -9.45 -8.32
N THR A 225 0.60 -8.19 -8.44
CA THR A 225 -0.11 -7.67 -9.61
C THR A 225 0.70 -6.60 -10.34
N TYR A 226 1.86 -6.19 -9.81
CA TYR A 226 2.67 -5.18 -10.44
C TYR A 226 3.54 -5.76 -11.56
N ALA A 227 3.16 -5.46 -12.80
CA ALA A 227 3.82 -5.93 -14.02
C ALA A 227 5.36 -5.79 -14.01
N PRO A 228 5.96 -4.64 -13.65
CA PRO A 228 7.42 -4.49 -13.63
C PRO A 228 8.14 -5.42 -12.64
N VAL A 229 7.53 -5.72 -11.49
CA VAL A 229 8.08 -6.68 -10.52
C VAL A 229 7.93 -8.11 -11.04
N LEU A 230 6.80 -8.45 -11.66
CA LEU A 230 6.61 -9.77 -12.28
C LEU A 230 7.62 -10.03 -13.41
N LEU A 231 7.87 -9.05 -14.28
CA LEU A 231 8.86 -9.15 -15.36
C LEU A 231 10.30 -9.23 -14.84
N LYS A 232 10.62 -8.50 -13.77
CA LYS A 232 11.89 -8.66 -13.03
C LYS A 232 12.07 -10.10 -12.53
N LEU A 233 11.04 -10.68 -11.92
CA LEU A 233 11.09 -12.07 -11.44
C LEU A 233 11.18 -13.07 -12.61
N LYS A 234 10.49 -12.80 -13.72
CA LYS A 234 10.57 -13.59 -14.96
C LYS A 234 11.99 -13.59 -15.53
N ALA A 235 12.63 -12.42 -15.62
CA ALA A 235 14.02 -12.29 -16.08
C ALA A 235 14.99 -13.07 -15.19
N GLN A 236 14.88 -12.94 -13.87
CA GLN A 236 15.70 -13.70 -12.93
C GLN A 236 15.50 -15.22 -13.04
N LYS A 237 14.25 -15.66 -13.28
CA LYS A 237 13.93 -17.07 -13.48
C LYS A 237 14.53 -17.60 -14.78
N LEU A 238 14.46 -16.83 -15.87
CA LEU A 238 15.02 -17.19 -17.17
C LEU A 238 16.54 -17.34 -17.12
N ARG A 239 17.27 -16.45 -16.44
CA ARG A 239 18.72 -16.62 -16.22
C ARG A 239 19.03 -17.94 -15.52
N LYS A 240 18.30 -18.25 -14.45
CA LYS A 240 18.51 -19.48 -13.68
C LYS A 240 18.20 -20.75 -14.47
N SER A 241 17.18 -20.73 -15.34
CA SER A 241 16.79 -21.92 -16.12
C SER A 241 17.60 -22.12 -17.39
N THR A 242 18.03 -21.04 -18.05
CA THR A 242 18.77 -21.09 -19.33
C THR A 242 20.28 -21.05 -19.15
N GLY A 243 20.77 -20.52 -18.02
CA GLY A 243 22.17 -20.19 -17.81
C GLY A 243 22.64 -18.94 -18.57
N ASP A 244 21.74 -18.24 -19.26
CA ASP A 244 22.05 -17.04 -20.03
C ASP A 244 21.83 -15.78 -19.17
N GLU A 245 22.93 -15.15 -18.73
CA GLU A 245 22.91 -13.94 -17.90
C GLU A 245 22.42 -12.68 -18.65
N ARG A 246 22.18 -12.76 -19.96
CA ARG A 246 21.78 -11.59 -20.77
C ARG A 246 20.34 -11.16 -20.54
N TYR A 247 19.44 -12.05 -20.09
CA TYR A 247 18.04 -11.69 -19.84
C TYR A 247 17.92 -10.58 -18.79
N TRP A 248 17.22 -9.49 -19.06
CA TRP A 248 17.11 -8.39 -18.09
C TRP A 248 15.78 -7.65 -18.15
N HIS A 249 15.44 -6.96 -17.06
CA HIS A 249 14.33 -6.03 -17.02
C HIS A 249 14.74 -4.70 -16.35
N PRO A 250 14.32 -3.52 -16.87
CA PRO A 250 14.70 -2.22 -16.30
C PRO A 250 14.42 -2.07 -14.80
N HIS A 251 13.33 -2.69 -14.32
CA HIS A 251 12.89 -2.64 -12.92
C HIS A 251 13.88 -3.26 -11.91
N GLU A 252 14.92 -3.94 -12.38
CA GLU A 252 16.02 -4.41 -11.51
C GLU A 252 16.87 -3.27 -10.94
N LYS A 253 16.96 -2.15 -11.67
CA LYS A 253 17.76 -0.98 -11.29
C LYS A 253 16.96 0.02 -10.44
N GLU A 254 15.64 -0.12 -10.40
CA GLU A 254 14.75 0.72 -9.59
C GLU A 254 14.99 0.46 -8.09
N LYS A 255 15.24 1.54 -7.35
CA LYS A 255 15.41 1.55 -5.90
C LYS A 255 14.59 2.70 -5.33
N ILE A 256 14.17 2.57 -4.07
CA ILE A 256 13.59 3.71 -3.36
C ILE A 256 14.70 4.74 -3.15
N ASP A 257 14.64 5.82 -3.92
CA ASP A 257 15.42 7.01 -3.68
C ASP A 257 14.55 8.03 -2.94
N VAL A 258 14.84 8.22 -1.66
CA VAL A 258 14.08 9.10 -0.75
C VAL A 258 14.04 10.53 -1.28
N HIS A 259 15.10 11.01 -1.93
CA HIS A 259 15.13 12.34 -2.55
C HIS A 259 14.15 12.42 -3.73
N ASN A 260 14.09 11.38 -4.56
CA ASN A 260 13.12 11.29 -5.66
C ASN A 260 11.69 11.14 -5.15
N VAL A 261 11.46 10.43 -4.05
CA VAL A 261 10.14 10.29 -3.42
C VAL A 261 9.64 11.65 -2.94
N VAL A 262 10.45 12.37 -2.16
CA VAL A 262 10.10 13.70 -1.66
C VAL A 262 9.86 14.66 -2.84
N THR A 263 10.72 14.65 -3.86
CA THR A 263 10.59 15.56 -5.01
C THR A 263 9.37 15.23 -5.89
N LYS A 264 9.08 13.95 -6.16
CA LYS A 264 7.93 13.54 -6.99
C LYS A 264 6.60 13.68 -6.27
N HIS A 265 6.52 13.35 -4.97
CA HIS A 265 5.25 13.30 -4.26
C HIS A 265 4.90 14.58 -3.49
N LEU A 266 5.88 15.41 -3.10
CA LEU A 266 5.64 16.70 -2.44
C LEU A 266 5.89 17.88 -3.38
N ALA A 267 7.05 17.94 -4.05
CA ALA A 267 7.41 19.12 -4.82
C ALA A 267 6.60 19.26 -6.11
N ARG A 268 6.40 18.19 -6.89
CA ARG A 268 5.65 18.27 -8.16
C ARG A 268 4.21 18.75 -8.02
N PRO A 269 3.37 18.23 -7.10
CA PRO A 269 2.01 18.74 -6.93
C PRO A 269 1.98 20.23 -6.54
N LEU A 270 2.86 20.67 -5.65
CA LEU A 270 2.96 22.07 -5.23
C LEU A 270 3.43 22.97 -6.36
N VAL A 271 4.43 22.54 -7.13
CA VAL A 271 4.91 23.26 -8.31
C VAL A 271 3.81 23.35 -9.37
N LEU A 272 3.09 22.25 -9.65
CA LEU A 272 1.98 22.22 -10.60
C LEU A 272 0.81 23.12 -10.16
N TYR A 273 0.56 23.20 -8.86
CA TYR A 273 -0.44 24.10 -8.29
C TYR A 273 -0.03 25.57 -8.43
N SER A 274 1.21 25.90 -8.07
CA SER A 274 1.76 27.25 -8.20
C SER A 274 1.81 27.74 -9.65
N SER A 275 2.17 26.86 -10.60
CA SER A 275 2.22 27.19 -12.02
C SER A 275 0.83 27.38 -12.63
N ARG A 276 -0.17 26.59 -12.21
CA ARG A 276 -1.57 26.82 -12.60
C ARG A 276 -2.16 28.11 -12.03
N LEU A 277 -1.78 28.50 -10.81
CA LEU A 277 -2.19 29.79 -10.25
C LEU A 277 -1.58 30.95 -11.04
N GLN A 278 -0.28 30.91 -11.34
CA GLN A 278 0.39 31.91 -12.16
C GLN A 278 -0.25 32.07 -13.53
N TYR A 279 -0.56 30.95 -14.21
CA TYR A 279 -1.23 30.97 -15.51
C TYR A 279 -2.63 31.61 -15.45
N ARG A 280 -3.39 31.34 -14.39
CA ARG A 280 -4.75 31.87 -14.21
C ARG A 280 -4.76 33.38 -13.92
N PHE A 281 -3.75 33.89 -13.21
CA PHE A 281 -3.57 35.33 -13.00
C PHE A 281 -3.09 36.06 -14.26
N SER A 282 -2.24 35.44 -15.09
CA SER A 282 -1.78 36.05 -16.36
C SER A 282 -2.86 36.15 -17.45
N THR A 283 -3.92 35.34 -17.38
CA THR A 283 -5.04 35.40 -18.35
C THR A 283 -6.19 36.30 -17.90
N MET A 284 -6.11 36.89 -16.70
CA MET A 284 -7.11 37.82 -16.14
C MET A 284 -6.68 39.30 -16.24
N SER A 285 -5.48 39.57 -16.76
CA SER A 285 -4.94 40.89 -17.09
C SER A 285 -4.96 41.13 -18.60
#